data_AF-A0A392P8A1-F1
#
_entry.id   AF-A0A392P8A1-F1
#
_cell.length_a   1.000
_cell.length_b   1.000
_cell.length_c   1.000
_cell.angle_alpha   90.00
_cell.angle_beta   90.00
_cell.angle_gamma   90.00
#
_symmetry.space_group_name_H-M   'P 1'
#
loop_
_entity.id
_entity.type
_entity.pdbx_description
1 polymer ?
#
loop_
_entity_poly.entity_id
_entity_poly.type
_entity_poly.pdbx_seq_one_letter_code
_entity_poly.pdbx_strand_id
1 'polypeptide(L)'
;VAIICNHQRSVSKSHSGQISKLSEKIEELKGKKRKAASKGFGRKEQKELEIEKKIDQTDAKIEKMQRDMMTKEDLKTVALGTSRINYLDPRITVAWCKRHEVPIEKV
;
A
#
# COMPACT_ATOMS: atom_id res chain seq x y z
N VAL A 1 18.78 2.42 -7.48
CA VAL A 1 20.09 2.02 -6.91
C VAL A 1 20.25 0.50 -6.87
N ALA A 2 19.41 -0.25 -6.14
CA ALA A 2 19.56 -1.72 -6.01
C ALA A 2 19.70 -2.48 -7.36
N ILE A 3 18.91 -2.12 -8.38
CA ILE A 3 18.99 -2.74 -9.71
C ILE A 3 20.33 -2.43 -10.40
N ILE A 4 20.79 -1.18 -10.32
CA ILE A 4 22.06 -0.73 -10.91
C ILE A 4 23.25 -1.39 -10.20
N CYS A 5 23.16 -1.56 -8.88
CA CYS A 5 24.13 -2.32 -8.07
C CYS A 5 23.96 -3.85 -8.18
N ASN A 6 23.07 -4.34 -9.05
CA ASN A 6 22.75 -5.75 -9.25
C ASN A 6 22.41 -6.53 -7.97
N HIS A 7 21.75 -5.88 -6.99
CA HIS A 7 21.30 -6.52 -5.76
C HIS A 7 20.00 -7.32 -6.02
N GLN A 8 20.14 -8.48 -6.65
CA GLN A 8 19.04 -9.40 -6.93
C GLN A 8 18.81 -10.38 -5.77
N ARG A 9 17.58 -10.90 -5.67
CA ARG A 9 17.22 -12.02 -4.81
C ARG A 9 16.26 -12.95 -5.55
N SER A 10 16.21 -14.21 -5.13
CA SER A 10 15.15 -15.12 -5.57
C SER A 10 13.79 -14.68 -5.01
N VAL A 11 12.73 -14.99 -5.75
CA VAL A 11 11.36 -14.77 -5.27
C VAL A 11 11.11 -15.65 -4.04
N SER A 12 10.57 -15.06 -2.98
CA SER A 12 10.23 -15.81 -1.77
C SER A 12 9.22 -16.92 -2.08
N LYS A 13 9.40 -18.10 -1.46
CA LYS A 13 8.44 -19.21 -1.56
C LYS A 13 7.03 -18.82 -1.12
N SER A 14 6.91 -17.87 -0.20
CA SER A 14 5.63 -17.39 0.31
C SER A 14 5.01 -16.25 -0.52
N HIS A 15 5.71 -15.74 -1.55
CA HIS A 15 5.30 -14.56 -2.30
C HIS A 15 3.91 -14.73 -2.93
N SER A 16 3.69 -15.81 -3.68
CA SER A 16 2.40 -16.11 -4.32
C SER A 16 1.25 -16.14 -3.29
N GLY A 17 1.46 -16.83 -2.16
CA GLY A 17 0.46 -16.89 -1.09
C GLY A 17 0.19 -15.52 -0.44
N GLN A 18 1.20 -14.66 -0.32
CA GLN A 18 1.02 -13.30 0.20
C GLN A 18 0.23 -12.42 -0.76
N ILE A 19 0.49 -12.52 -2.07
CA ILE A 19 -0.26 -11.78 -3.10
C ILE A 19 -1.71 -12.26 -3.14
N SER A 20 -1.97 -13.58 -3.14
CA SER A 20 -3.35 -14.13 -3.11
C SER A 20 -4.16 -13.57 -1.95
N LYS A 21 -3.59 -13.61 -0.72
CA LYS A 21 -4.25 -13.09 0.48
C LYS A 21 -4.54 -11.58 0.40
N LEU A 22 -3.65 -10.80 -0.21
CA LEU A 22 -3.88 -9.36 -0.41
C LEU A 22 -5.01 -9.13 -1.41
N SER A 23 -5.01 -9.87 -2.52
CA SER A 23 -6.06 -9.81 -3.55
C SER A 23 -7.42 -10.19 -3.00
N GLU A 24 -7.52 -11.29 -2.25
CA GLU A 24 -8.76 -11.74 -1.60
C GLU A 24 -9.32 -10.66 -0.68
N LYS A 25 -8.47 -10.04 0.13
CA LYS A 25 -8.88 -8.99 1.07
C LYS A 25 -9.28 -7.69 0.35
N ILE A 26 -8.68 -7.37 -0.79
CA ILE A 26 -9.12 -6.25 -1.65
C ILE A 26 -10.52 -6.53 -2.19
N GLU A 27 -10.78 -7.73 -2.71
CA GLU A 27 -12.09 -8.10 -3.22
C GLU A 27 -13.16 -8.12 -2.12
N GLU A 28 -12.82 -8.57 -0.91
CA GLU A 28 -13.72 -8.50 0.25
C GLU A 28 -14.12 -7.04 0.57
N LEU A 29 -13.15 -6.12 0.57
CA LEU A 29 -13.40 -4.70 0.81
C LEU A 29 -14.23 -4.07 -0.30
N LYS A 30 -13.98 -4.40 -1.58
CA LYS A 30 -14.83 -3.96 -2.70
C LYS A 30 -16.26 -4.49 -2.55
N GLY A 31 -16.43 -5.74 -2.12
CA GLY A 31 -17.74 -6.31 -1.82
C GLY A 31 -18.48 -5.57 -0.70
N LYS A 32 -17.77 -5.20 0.38
CA LYS A 32 -18.30 -4.37 1.48
C LYS A 32 -18.72 -2.98 1.00
N LYS A 33 -17.89 -2.33 0.15
CA LYS A 33 -18.23 -1.05 -0.46
C LYS A 33 -19.52 -1.13 -1.28
N ARG A 34 -19.64 -2.12 -2.17
CA ARG A 34 -20.86 -2.32 -3.01
C ARG A 34 -22.12 -2.47 -2.14
N LYS A 35 -22.04 -3.26 -1.06
CA LYS A 35 -23.13 -3.45 -0.09
C LYS A 35 -23.45 -2.19 0.72
N ALA A 36 -22.46 -1.34 0.99
CA ALA A 36 -22.67 -0.07 1.69
C ALA A 36 -23.37 0.95 0.77
N ALA A 37 -22.91 1.06 -0.47
CA ALA A 37 -23.49 1.93 -1.49
C ALA A 37 -24.98 1.59 -1.76
N SER A 38 -25.32 0.30 -1.86
CA SER A 38 -26.71 -0.12 -2.06
C SER A 38 -27.64 0.17 -0.87
N LYS A 39 -27.09 0.32 0.35
CA LYS A 39 -27.86 0.66 1.56
C LYS A 39 -28.05 2.17 1.76
N GLY A 40 -27.40 3.02 0.96
CA GLY A 40 -27.49 4.48 1.05
C GLY A 40 -28.77 5.04 0.43
N PHE A 41 -29.21 4.48 -0.69
CA PHE A 41 -30.35 4.97 -1.46
C PHE A 41 -31.66 4.98 -0.65
N GLY A 42 -32.30 6.16 -0.56
CA GLY A 42 -33.62 6.34 0.04
C GLY A 42 -33.64 6.52 1.56
N ARG A 43 -32.51 6.83 2.19
CA ARG A 43 -32.43 7.13 3.64
C ARG A 43 -32.50 8.64 3.92
N LYS A 44 -32.76 8.99 5.19
CA LYS A 44 -32.64 10.39 5.66
C LYS A 44 -31.23 10.91 5.38
N GLU A 45 -31.14 12.17 4.94
CA GLU A 45 -29.90 12.86 4.53
C GLU A 45 -28.72 12.66 5.48
N GLN A 46 -28.93 12.75 6.80
CA GLN A 46 -27.87 12.50 7.80
C GLN A 46 -27.27 11.08 7.75
N LYS A 47 -28.10 10.06 7.46
CA LYS A 47 -27.65 8.66 7.37
C LYS A 47 -26.95 8.38 6.04
N GLU A 48 -27.28 9.13 5.00
CA GLU A 48 -26.62 9.02 3.69
C GLU A 48 -25.19 9.57 3.76
N LEU A 49 -25.01 10.74 4.38
CA LEU A 49 -23.68 11.34 4.62
C LEU A 49 -22.75 10.44 5.47
N GLU A 50 -23.28 9.73 6.47
CA GLU A 50 -22.48 8.76 7.24
C GLU A 50 -22.04 7.55 6.42
N ILE A 51 -22.87 7.11 5.46
CA ILE A 51 -22.56 5.97 4.59
C ILE A 51 -21.51 6.37 3.56
N GLU A 52 -21.64 7.57 3.00
CA GLU A 52 -20.66 8.14 2.07
C GLU A 52 -19.27 8.24 2.70
N LYS A 53 -19.15 8.82 3.91
CA LYS A 53 -17.88 8.84 4.65
C LYS A 53 -17.27 7.46 4.87
N LYS A 54 -18.09 6.43 5.11
CA LYS A 54 -17.62 5.03 5.26
C LYS A 54 -17.15 4.44 3.94
N ILE A 55 -17.77 4.82 2.82
CA ILE A 55 -17.35 4.42 1.48
C ILE A 55 -15.99 5.04 1.17
N ASP A 56 -15.82 6.34 1.41
CA ASP A 56 -14.55 7.05 1.17
C ASP A 56 -13.40 6.46 1.99
N GLN A 57 -13.65 6.18 3.27
CA GLN A 57 -12.66 5.50 4.13
C GLN A 57 -12.30 4.10 3.61
N THR A 58 -13.27 3.37 3.07
CA THR A 58 -13.05 2.05 2.49
C THR A 58 -12.26 2.14 1.20
N ASP A 59 -12.51 3.15 0.37
CA ASP A 59 -11.78 3.41 -0.87
C ASP A 59 -10.32 3.77 -0.61
N ALA A 60 -10.05 4.69 0.30
CA ALA A 60 -8.69 5.03 0.70
C ALA A 60 -7.90 3.79 1.19
N LYS A 61 -8.58 2.87 1.87
CA LYS A 61 -7.99 1.60 2.31
C LYS A 61 -7.72 0.64 1.15
N ILE A 62 -8.64 0.52 0.20
CA ILE A 62 -8.46 -0.29 -1.02
C ILE A 62 -7.26 0.22 -1.81
N GLU A 63 -7.20 1.52 -2.07
CA GLU A 63 -6.09 2.12 -2.81
C GLU A 63 -4.75 1.88 -2.13
N LYS A 64 -4.68 2.06 -0.80
CA LYS A 64 -3.47 1.78 -0.04
C LYS A 64 -3.04 0.33 -0.22
N MET A 65 -3.97 -0.62 -0.09
CA MET A 65 -3.67 -2.05 -0.25
C MET A 65 -3.22 -2.40 -1.67
N GLN A 66 -3.80 -1.77 -2.69
CA GLN A 66 -3.38 -1.95 -4.09
C GLN A 66 -1.96 -1.42 -4.31
N ARG A 67 -1.62 -0.24 -3.77
CA ARG A 67 -0.26 0.31 -3.82
C ARG A 67 0.75 -0.60 -3.12
N ASP A 68 0.41 -1.13 -1.94
CA ASP A 68 1.26 -2.06 -1.19
C ASP A 68 1.49 -3.38 -1.95
N MET A 69 0.45 -3.89 -2.61
CA MET A 69 0.52 -5.10 -3.43
C MET A 69 1.40 -4.91 -4.67
N MET A 70 1.22 -3.81 -5.38
CA MET A 70 2.04 -3.47 -6.56
C MET A 70 3.52 -3.34 -6.15
N THR A 71 3.81 -2.62 -5.07
CA THR A 71 5.17 -2.46 -4.56
C THR A 71 5.81 -3.80 -4.20
N LYS A 72 5.05 -4.73 -3.60
CA LYS A 72 5.54 -6.09 -3.30
C LYS A 72 5.89 -6.87 -4.57
N GLU A 73 5.07 -6.76 -5.60
CA GLU A 73 5.27 -7.45 -6.87
C GLU A 73 6.48 -6.90 -7.62
N ASP A 74 6.62 -5.58 -7.70
CA ASP A 74 7.75 -4.91 -8.36
C ASP A 74 9.10 -5.25 -7.70
N LEU A 75 9.09 -5.42 -6.37
CA LEU A 75 10.28 -5.72 -5.58
C LEU A 75 10.51 -7.22 -5.35
N LYS A 76 9.76 -8.12 -5.99
CA LYS A 76 9.84 -9.56 -5.70
C LYS A 76 11.24 -10.16 -5.92
N THR A 77 12.00 -9.63 -6.89
CA THR A 77 13.36 -10.08 -7.25
C THR A 77 14.48 -9.14 -6.80
N VAL A 78 14.18 -8.04 -6.10
CA VAL A 78 15.17 -6.99 -5.80
C VAL A 78 15.43 -6.90 -4.29
N ALA A 79 16.69 -6.88 -3.88
CA ALA A 79 17.12 -6.71 -2.50
C ALA A 79 17.56 -5.24 -2.23
N LEU A 80 16.76 -4.50 -1.46
CA LEU A 80 17.02 -3.08 -1.19
C LEU A 80 18.01 -2.82 -0.04
N GLY A 81 18.16 -3.78 0.88
CA GLY A 81 18.90 -3.60 2.14
C GLY A 81 20.36 -3.18 1.95
N THR A 82 21.11 -3.91 1.13
CA THR A 82 22.54 -3.65 0.90
C THR A 82 22.76 -2.27 0.27
N SER A 83 21.97 -1.89 -0.73
CA SER A 83 22.03 -0.55 -1.34
C SER A 83 21.69 0.55 -0.34
N ARG A 84 20.70 0.33 0.53
CA ARG A 84 20.24 1.31 1.51
C ARG A 84 21.29 1.59 2.58
N ILE A 85 22.00 0.56 3.04
CA ILE A 85 22.97 0.69 4.14
C ILE A 85 24.33 1.15 3.63
N ASN A 86 24.79 0.65 2.49
CA ASN A 86 26.20 0.81 2.08
C ASN A 86 26.41 1.81 0.95
N TYR A 87 25.37 2.13 0.17
CA TYR A 87 25.52 2.86 -1.09
C TYR A 87 24.62 4.11 -1.20
N LEU A 88 23.70 4.33 -0.25
CA LEU A 88 22.93 5.56 -0.15
C LEU A 88 23.53 6.46 0.93
N ASP A 89 23.76 7.73 0.61
CA ASP A 89 24.13 8.72 1.62
C ASP A 89 22.92 9.00 2.53
N PRO A 90 23.00 8.70 3.84
CA PRO A 90 21.88 8.85 4.75
C PRO A 90 21.39 10.30 4.87
N ARG A 91 22.25 11.28 4.56
CA ARG A 91 21.88 12.71 4.59
C ARG A 91 20.87 13.05 3.52
N ILE A 92 20.91 12.37 2.37
CA ILE A 92 19.91 12.53 1.30
C ILE A 92 18.53 12.11 1.83
N THR A 93 18.46 10.94 2.48
CA THR A 93 17.22 10.42 3.08
C THR A 93 16.71 11.36 4.18
N VAL A 94 17.57 11.79 5.10
CA VAL A 94 17.18 12.73 6.19
C VAL A 94 16.66 14.05 5.64
N ALA A 95 17.33 14.62 4.63
CA ALA A 95 16.90 15.87 4.00
C ALA A 95 15.54 15.73 3.32
N TRP A 96 15.31 14.61 2.62
CA TRP A 96 14.01 14.31 2.02
C TRP A 96 12.90 14.17 3.07
N CYS A 97 13.16 13.43 4.16
CA CYS A 97 12.20 13.28 5.26
C CYS A 97 11.81 14.62 5.89
N LYS A 98 12.79 15.50 6.15
CA LYS A 98 12.54 16.85 6.68
C LYS A 98 11.74 17.71 5.71
N ARG A 99 12.03 17.64 4.41
CA ARG A 99 11.37 18.45 3.38
C ARG A 99 9.91 18.08 3.17
N HIS A 100 9.59 16.79 3.27
CA HIS A 100 8.24 16.26 3.02
C HIS A 100 7.49 15.88 4.29
N GLU A 101 8.00 16.29 5.46
CA GLU A 101 7.40 16.01 6.78
C GLU A 101 7.11 14.51 6.98
N VAL A 102 8.01 13.66 6.46
CA VAL A 102 7.91 12.20 6.61
C VAL A 102 8.65 11.78 7.87
N PRO A 103 7.99 11.08 8.81
CA PRO A 103 8.66 10.56 10.01
C PRO A 103 9.78 9.59 9.63
N ILE A 104 10.96 9.79 10.23
CA ILE A 104 12.18 9.08 9.83
C ILE A 104 12.10 7.57 10.10
N GLU A 105 11.31 7.17 11.10
CA GLU A 105 11.03 5.78 11.44
C GLU A 105 10.24 5.01 10.37
N LYS A 106 9.71 5.70 9.34
CA LYS A 106 8.97 5.09 8.23
C LYS A 106 9.82 4.78 7.00
N VAL A 107 11.12 5.10 6.99
CA VAL A 107 12.04 4.95 5.85
C VAL A 107 13.14 3.93 6.15
#